data_AF-A0A975CI50-F1
#
_entry.id   AF-A0A975CI50-F1
#
_cell.length_a   1.000
_cell.length_b   1.000
_cell.length_c   1.000
_cell.angle_alpha   90.00
_cell.angle_beta   90.00
_cell.angle_gamma   90.00
#
_symmetry.space_group_name_H-M   'P 1'
#
loop_
_entity.id
_entity.type
_entity.pdbx_description
1 polymer ?
#
loop_
_entity_poly.entity_id
_entity_poly.type
_entity_poly.pdbx_seq_one_letter_code
_entity_poly.pdbx_strand_id
1 'polypeptide(L)'
;MVTIQAQLRPDLAHLSPEALTQLANAGLVKRALREQAAGYVPELRLEDDDTLVAAFSDGITTRWPKGKPITQVQCSCVATAICRHRLIAALQFRELLALSGSGQEAENTQKTDASAAPPAGASNSPATAAPTDPPSPGLASDAALSTLLPAALLARAEQQRQAGLLVHIHRRGAGEPCDTARLPAATVRYWAGAAVEAARCDCVQQSACEHVALGVWAFREADARAPHAPMLPVQLGSADAAVRLPAAPYLAVLAALLRHGVLQGPAPCAPAFNLAVSDASGAGAEWLVQTLTDLQQWQAAYAARSARYSAEDGLDLATELVLRLHLGAQPGQAKAVLGIGQPHEVPLDRLRLMCLGARTERDGAERRTRLVLADLDTGSRMALLHDWKVPQPAPAAPLAGAPASGAAGAAERCVEIEGEVCVGRGV
;
A
#
# COMPACT_ATOMS: atom_id res chain seq x y z
N MET A 1 30.91 -32.58 -8.59
CA MET A 1 29.59 -32.59 -7.93
C MET A 1 29.79 -32.38 -6.45
N VAL A 2 29.82 -31.12 -6.02
CA VAL A 2 29.80 -30.79 -4.59
C VAL A 2 28.34 -30.62 -4.22
N THR A 3 27.83 -31.61 -3.49
CA THR A 3 26.47 -31.63 -2.97
C THR A 3 26.32 -30.49 -1.98
N ILE A 4 25.46 -29.52 -2.29
CA ILE A 4 25.01 -28.50 -1.34
C ILE A 4 24.25 -29.24 -0.23
N GLN A 5 24.94 -29.67 0.84
CA GLN A 5 24.26 -29.79 2.11
C GLN A 5 23.93 -28.35 2.51
N ALA A 6 22.67 -27.97 2.27
CA ALA A 6 22.17 -26.61 2.38
C ALA A 6 22.42 -26.05 3.79
N GLN A 7 23.55 -25.36 3.96
CA GLN A 7 23.64 -24.32 4.97
C GLN A 7 22.58 -23.28 4.58
N LEU A 8 21.54 -23.19 5.41
CA LEU A 8 20.45 -22.26 5.16
C LEU A 8 20.99 -20.83 5.23
N ARG A 9 20.80 -20.07 4.15
CA ARG A 9 20.82 -18.59 4.15
C ARG A 9 19.37 -18.10 4.27
N PRO A 10 18.75 -18.17 5.47
CA PRO A 10 17.35 -17.77 5.65
C PRO A 10 17.15 -16.28 5.33
N ASP A 11 18.21 -15.48 5.41
CA ASP A 11 18.22 -14.07 5.03
C ASP A 11 17.87 -13.84 3.54
N LEU A 12 17.93 -14.86 2.68
CA LEU A 12 17.55 -14.76 1.27
C LEU A 12 16.13 -15.29 0.96
N ALA A 13 15.46 -15.93 1.91
CA ALA A 13 14.17 -16.60 1.70
C ALA A 13 13.05 -15.61 1.28
N HIS A 14 13.14 -14.36 1.73
CA HIS A 14 12.15 -13.31 1.53
C HIS A 14 12.10 -12.73 0.10
N LEU A 15 13.09 -13.03 -0.77
CA LEU A 15 13.23 -12.43 -2.09
C LEU A 15 12.26 -13.02 -3.14
N SER A 16 10.96 -12.96 -2.85
CA SER A 16 9.89 -13.34 -3.78
C SER A 16 9.88 -12.48 -5.05
N PRO A 17 9.24 -12.93 -6.14
CA PRO A 17 9.02 -12.08 -7.32
C PRO A 17 8.43 -10.72 -6.99
N GLU A 18 7.48 -10.68 -6.05
CA GLU A 18 6.84 -9.46 -5.56
C GLU A 18 7.84 -8.59 -4.78
N ALA A 19 8.63 -9.20 -3.87
CA ALA A 19 9.69 -8.49 -3.14
C ALA A 19 10.74 -7.90 -4.09
N LEU A 20 11.18 -8.68 -5.09
CA LEU A 20 12.15 -8.26 -6.10
C LEU A 20 11.60 -7.14 -6.99
N THR A 21 10.29 -7.11 -7.24
CA THR A 21 9.63 -6.04 -8.00
C THR A 21 9.59 -4.71 -7.24
N GLN A 22 9.72 -4.72 -5.91
CA GLN A 22 9.94 -3.48 -5.13
C GLN A 22 11.41 -3.03 -5.13
N LEU A 23 12.35 -3.93 -5.44
CA LEU A 23 13.79 -3.63 -5.46
C LEU A 23 14.30 -3.28 -6.86
N ALA A 24 13.64 -3.77 -7.91
CA ALA A 24 14.07 -3.64 -9.29
C ALA A 24 12.90 -3.37 -10.24
N ASN A 25 13.22 -2.97 -11.47
CA ASN A 25 12.20 -2.77 -12.51
C ASN A 25 11.40 -4.06 -12.76
N ALA A 26 10.06 -3.97 -12.72
CA ALA A 26 9.17 -5.11 -12.92
C ALA A 26 9.42 -5.87 -14.24
N GLY A 27 9.79 -5.17 -15.32
CA GLY A 27 10.15 -5.78 -16.60
C GLY A 27 11.42 -6.62 -16.51
N LEU A 28 12.40 -6.19 -15.70
CA LEU A 28 13.61 -6.94 -15.45
C LEU A 28 13.33 -8.22 -14.62
N VAL A 29 12.46 -8.14 -13.62
CA VAL A 29 12.03 -9.31 -12.83
C VAL A 29 11.27 -10.31 -13.69
N LYS A 30 10.31 -9.85 -14.51
CA LYS A 30 9.58 -10.71 -15.46
C LYS A 30 10.52 -11.37 -16.48
N ARG A 31 11.56 -10.66 -16.92
CA ARG A 31 12.59 -11.20 -17.79
C ARG A 31 13.41 -12.28 -17.09
N ALA A 32 13.88 -12.02 -15.88
CA ALA A 32 14.63 -12.98 -15.06
C ALA A 32 13.83 -14.28 -14.85
N LEU A 33 12.56 -14.19 -14.45
CA LEU A 33 11.65 -15.34 -14.29
C LEU A 33 11.50 -16.15 -15.58
N ARG A 34 11.33 -15.47 -16.72
CA ARG A 34 11.19 -16.13 -18.02
C ARG A 34 12.46 -16.86 -18.45
N GLU A 35 13.62 -16.24 -18.27
CA GLU A 35 14.91 -16.84 -18.60
C GLU A 35 15.22 -18.04 -17.67
N GLN A 36 14.95 -17.91 -16.36
CA GLN A 36 15.07 -19.01 -15.40
C GLN A 36 14.18 -20.20 -15.79
N ALA A 37 12.89 -19.94 -16.09
CA ALA A 37 11.95 -20.97 -16.53
C ALA A 37 12.34 -21.61 -17.87
N ALA A 38 13.09 -20.89 -18.72
CA ALA A 38 13.66 -21.42 -19.96
C ALA A 38 14.95 -22.23 -19.74
N GLY A 39 15.36 -22.47 -18.49
CA GLY A 39 16.53 -23.28 -18.14
C GLY A 39 17.84 -22.49 -18.05
N TYR A 40 17.81 -21.16 -18.14
CA TYR A 40 18.98 -20.33 -17.86
C TYR A 40 19.13 -20.15 -16.34
N VAL A 41 19.70 -21.18 -15.71
CA VAL A 41 19.89 -21.29 -14.26
C VAL A 41 21.37 -21.39 -13.92
N PRO A 42 21.85 -20.73 -12.84
CA PRO A 42 23.23 -20.84 -12.41
C PRO A 42 23.48 -22.11 -11.59
N GLU A 43 24.72 -22.59 -11.61
CA GLU A 43 25.23 -23.48 -10.56
C GLU A 43 25.49 -22.66 -9.30
N LEU A 44 24.84 -23.04 -8.20
CA LEU A 44 24.95 -22.36 -6.91
C LEU A 44 25.94 -23.08 -6.00
N ARG A 45 26.81 -22.32 -5.34
CA ARG A 45 27.72 -22.82 -4.30
C ARG A 45 27.77 -21.83 -3.13
N LEU A 46 27.84 -22.35 -1.91
CA LEU A 46 28.16 -21.55 -0.72
C LEU A 46 29.64 -21.72 -0.40
N GLU A 47 30.31 -20.60 -0.17
CA GLU A 47 31.69 -20.59 0.33
C GLU A 47 31.69 -20.62 1.88
N ASP A 48 32.84 -20.89 2.49
CA ASP A 48 32.97 -21.08 3.95
C ASP A 48 32.58 -19.83 4.77
N ASP A 49 32.58 -18.65 4.16
CA ASP A 49 32.18 -17.37 4.75
C ASP A 49 30.68 -17.04 4.55
N ASP A 50 29.88 -18.05 4.20
CA ASP A 50 28.47 -17.94 3.81
C ASP A 50 28.23 -17.12 2.53
N THR A 51 29.26 -16.80 1.73
CA THR A 51 29.06 -16.12 0.45
C THR A 51 28.40 -17.06 -0.56
N LEU A 52 27.23 -16.67 -1.07
CA LEU A 52 26.55 -17.39 -2.14
C LEU A 52 27.16 -16.99 -3.49
N VAL A 53 27.72 -17.96 -4.21
CA VAL A 53 28.25 -17.77 -5.55
C VAL A 53 27.34 -18.47 -6.56
N ALA A 54 26.94 -17.74 -7.59
CA ALA A 54 26.15 -18.28 -8.71
C ALA A 54 26.94 -18.17 -10.01
N ALA A 55 27.28 -19.31 -10.61
CA ALA A 55 28.00 -19.39 -11.88
C ALA A 55 27.03 -19.72 -13.02
N PHE A 56 26.94 -18.84 -14.01
CA PHE A 56 26.06 -18.97 -15.16
C PHE A 56 26.78 -19.64 -16.34
N SER A 57 26.01 -20.27 -17.23
CA SER A 57 26.53 -20.98 -18.40
C SER A 57 27.23 -20.09 -19.43
N ASP A 58 26.99 -18.78 -19.38
CA ASP A 58 27.66 -17.76 -20.22
C ASP A 58 28.94 -17.19 -19.58
N GLY A 59 29.41 -17.79 -18.48
CA GLY A 59 30.63 -17.38 -17.77
C GLY A 59 30.43 -16.21 -16.81
N ILE A 60 29.21 -15.67 -16.69
CA ILE A 60 28.90 -14.65 -15.68
C ILE A 60 28.87 -15.30 -14.30
N THR A 61 29.42 -14.61 -13.30
CA THR A 61 29.40 -15.05 -11.91
C THR A 61 28.87 -13.94 -11.02
N THR A 62 27.98 -14.30 -10.10
CA THR A 62 27.58 -13.42 -8.99
C THR A 62 28.19 -13.90 -7.68
N ARG A 63 28.57 -12.97 -6.81
CA ARG A 63 28.99 -13.25 -5.43
C ARG A 63 28.13 -12.43 -4.49
N TRP A 64 27.49 -13.10 -3.55
CA TRP A 64 26.52 -12.52 -2.64
C TRP A 64 26.93 -12.78 -1.19
N PRO A 65 27.70 -11.85 -0.59
CA PRO A 65 28.13 -11.99 0.79
C PRO A 65 26.95 -11.99 1.77
N LYS A 66 27.14 -12.63 2.92
CA LYS A 66 26.10 -12.72 3.96
C LYS A 66 25.60 -11.34 4.41
N GLY A 67 24.27 -11.20 4.57
CA GLY A 67 23.64 -9.98 5.08
C GLY A 67 23.75 -8.76 4.15
N LYS A 68 24.19 -8.94 2.90
CA LYS A 68 24.25 -7.84 1.92
C LYS A 68 22.96 -7.76 1.11
N PRO A 69 22.41 -6.56 0.87
CA PRO A 69 21.24 -6.40 0.01
C PRO A 69 21.58 -6.72 -1.45
N ILE A 70 20.55 -7.04 -2.25
CA ILE A 70 20.72 -7.38 -3.68
C ILE A 70 21.47 -6.32 -4.50
N THR A 71 21.39 -5.05 -4.08
CA THR A 71 22.10 -3.92 -4.70
C THR A 71 23.62 -4.00 -4.53
N GLN A 72 24.10 -4.65 -3.47
CA GLN A 72 25.52 -4.81 -3.14
C GLN A 72 26.09 -6.16 -3.59
N VAL A 73 25.29 -7.01 -4.24
CA VAL A 73 25.76 -8.27 -4.82
C VAL A 73 26.73 -7.98 -5.96
N GLN A 74 27.91 -8.57 -5.94
CA GLN A 74 28.86 -8.40 -7.04
C GLN A 74 28.44 -9.29 -8.21
N CYS A 75 28.50 -8.76 -9.43
CA CYS A 75 28.24 -9.52 -10.65
C CYS A 75 29.33 -9.17 -11.68
N SER A 76 29.89 -10.17 -12.34
CA SER A 76 30.94 -9.95 -13.37
C SER A 76 30.41 -9.39 -14.71
N CYS A 77 29.12 -9.08 -14.79
CA CYS A 77 28.53 -8.47 -15.97
C CYS A 77 28.73 -6.94 -15.97
N VAL A 78 28.50 -6.30 -17.13
CA VAL A 78 28.67 -4.84 -17.30
C VAL A 78 27.64 -3.97 -16.57
N ALA A 79 26.60 -4.56 -15.99
CA ALA A 79 25.54 -3.80 -15.32
C ALA A 79 26.02 -3.23 -13.97
N THR A 80 25.81 -1.92 -13.78
CA THR A 80 26.18 -1.18 -12.56
C THR A 80 25.12 -1.25 -11.46
N ALA A 81 23.87 -1.57 -11.82
CA ALA A 81 22.75 -1.73 -10.90
C ALA A 81 22.31 -3.20 -10.78
N ILE A 82 21.11 -3.43 -10.24
CA ILE A 82 20.51 -4.77 -10.23
C ILE A 82 20.36 -5.26 -11.67
N CYS A 83 20.90 -6.44 -11.94
CA CYS A 83 20.86 -7.08 -13.25
C CYS A 83 20.07 -8.40 -13.17
N ARG A 84 19.72 -8.95 -14.33
CA ARG A 84 19.03 -10.23 -14.42
C ARG A 84 19.76 -11.37 -13.69
N HIS A 85 21.09 -11.40 -13.70
CA HIS A 85 21.86 -12.48 -13.07
C HIS A 85 21.71 -12.46 -11.54
N ARG A 86 21.72 -11.28 -10.92
CA ARG A 86 21.46 -11.14 -9.48
C ARG A 86 20.04 -11.60 -9.12
N LEU A 87 19.06 -11.27 -9.97
CA LEU A 87 17.66 -11.70 -9.78
C LEU A 87 17.49 -13.21 -9.93
N ILE A 88 18.07 -13.81 -10.98
CA ILE A 88 18.01 -15.25 -11.21
C ILE A 88 18.73 -16.00 -10.09
N ALA A 89 19.87 -15.50 -9.60
CA ALA A 89 20.55 -16.09 -8.45
C ALA A 89 19.66 -16.11 -7.19
N ALA A 90 18.93 -15.02 -6.91
CA ALA A 90 17.96 -14.97 -5.81
C ALA A 90 16.82 -15.98 -5.98
N LEU A 91 16.21 -16.02 -7.18
CA LEU A 91 15.08 -16.90 -7.49
C LEU A 91 15.50 -18.38 -7.40
N GLN A 92 16.65 -18.73 -8.00
CA GLN A 92 17.16 -20.09 -7.98
C GLN A 92 17.53 -20.56 -6.57
N PHE A 93 18.13 -19.68 -5.76
CA PHE A 93 18.46 -20.01 -4.38
C PHE A 93 17.19 -20.25 -3.54
N ARG A 94 16.12 -19.48 -3.77
CA ARG A 94 14.83 -19.68 -3.10
C ARG A 94 14.16 -21.00 -3.48
N GLU A 95 14.23 -21.41 -4.75
CA GLU A 95 13.74 -22.73 -5.17
C GLU A 95 14.50 -23.86 -4.47
N LEU A 96 15.83 -23.76 -4.36
CA LEU A 96 16.63 -24.74 -3.60
C LEU A 96 16.25 -24.79 -2.11
N LEU A 97 16.00 -23.65 -1.48
CA LEU A 97 15.51 -23.60 -0.09
C LEU A 97 14.15 -24.30 0.05
N ALA A 98 13.22 -24.07 -0.88
CA ALA A 98 11.90 -24.70 -0.86
C ALA A 98 11.99 -26.23 -1.03
N LEU A 99 12.92 -26.71 -1.88
CA LEU A 99 13.17 -28.15 -2.07
C LEU A 99 13.89 -28.79 -0.87
N SER A 100 14.74 -28.05 -0.17
CA SER A 100 15.47 -28.55 1.01
C SER A 100 14.56 -28.66 2.24
N GLY A 101 13.58 -27.76 2.38
CA GLY A 101 12.61 -27.79 3.48
C GLY A 101 11.58 -28.92 3.41
N SER A 102 11.30 -29.46 2.22
CA SER A 102 10.39 -30.61 2.04
C SER A 102 11.05 -31.98 2.21
N GLY A 103 12.39 -32.04 2.27
CA GLY A 103 13.16 -33.30 2.34
C GLY A 103 13.56 -33.77 3.73
N GLN A 104 13.43 -32.93 4.78
CA GLN A 104 13.91 -33.26 6.14
C GLN A 104 12.93 -34.10 6.99
N GLU A 105 11.70 -34.37 6.54
CA GLU A 105 10.76 -35.25 7.26
C GLU A 105 11.01 -36.76 7.04
N ALA A 106 11.90 -37.16 6.12
CA ALA A 106 12.04 -38.56 5.70
C ALA A 106 13.23 -39.34 6.33
N GLU A 107 14.11 -38.72 7.11
CA GLU A 107 15.40 -39.35 7.48
C GLU A 107 15.70 -39.42 8.99
N ASN A 108 14.68 -39.51 9.84
CA ASN A 108 14.86 -39.95 11.22
C ASN A 108 13.89 -41.07 11.61
N THR A 109 14.15 -42.29 11.13
CA THR A 109 13.65 -43.51 11.75
C THR A 109 14.73 -44.59 11.68
N GLN A 110 15.68 -44.53 12.61
CA GLN A 110 16.57 -45.65 12.89
C GLN A 110 16.14 -46.38 14.16
N LYS A 111 15.64 -47.61 13.93
CA LYS A 111 15.86 -48.85 14.69
C LYS A 111 15.88 -48.78 16.22
N THR A 112 14.79 -49.25 16.82
CA THR A 112 14.83 -50.07 18.04
C THR A 112 13.92 -51.29 17.87
N ASP A 113 14.47 -52.47 18.15
CA ASP A 113 13.85 -53.78 17.97
C ASP A 113 12.62 -54.05 18.88
N ALA A 114 11.71 -54.84 18.30
CA ALA A 114 10.65 -55.71 18.83
C ALA A 114 10.29 -55.71 20.34
N SER A 115 8.99 -55.49 20.65
CA SER A 115 8.06 -56.55 21.09
C SER A 115 6.62 -56.03 21.37
N ALA A 116 5.64 -56.85 20.99
CA ALA A 116 4.21 -56.91 21.39
C ALA A 116 3.16 -56.01 20.69
N ALA A 117 2.08 -56.67 20.25
CA ALA A 117 0.93 -56.19 19.48
C ALA A 117 -0.30 -55.86 20.41
N PRO A 118 -1.44 -55.29 19.93
CA PRO A 118 -2.00 -54.03 20.44
C PRO A 118 -3.35 -54.17 21.19
N PRO A 119 -3.98 -53.03 21.59
CA PRO A 119 -5.23 -52.69 20.89
C PRO A 119 -5.45 -51.20 20.53
N ALA A 120 -6.18 -51.07 19.43
CA ALA A 120 -6.96 -49.98 18.83
C ALA A 120 -7.23 -48.67 19.61
N GLY A 121 -7.09 -47.55 18.87
CA GLY A 121 -8.00 -46.40 18.99
C GLY A 121 -7.37 -45.04 19.33
N ALA A 122 -6.59 -44.44 18.43
CA ALA A 122 -6.34 -43.00 18.44
C ALA A 122 -5.99 -42.51 17.02
N SER A 123 -6.83 -41.64 16.47
CA SER A 123 -6.61 -40.96 15.19
C SER A 123 -5.60 -39.82 15.40
N ASN A 124 -4.31 -40.13 15.32
CA ASN A 124 -3.25 -39.12 15.20
C ASN A 124 -2.93 -38.93 13.71
N SER A 125 -3.59 -37.96 13.08
CA SER A 125 -3.11 -37.39 11.82
C SER A 125 -1.85 -36.56 12.13
N PRO A 126 -0.70 -36.82 11.50
CA PRO A 126 0.46 -35.95 11.68
C PRO A 126 0.16 -34.61 11.01
N ALA A 127 0.21 -33.54 11.81
CA ALA A 127 0.19 -32.17 11.33
C ALA A 127 1.40 -31.96 10.42
N THR A 128 1.13 -31.71 9.15
CA THR A 128 2.11 -31.34 8.13
C THR A 128 2.77 -30.03 8.57
N ALA A 129 4.09 -30.03 8.79
CA ALA A 129 4.81 -28.82 9.14
C ALA A 129 4.83 -27.88 7.91
N ALA A 130 4.00 -26.85 7.95
CA ALA A 130 4.00 -25.79 6.95
C ALA A 130 5.39 -25.12 6.90
N PRO A 131 5.85 -24.64 5.73
CA PRO A 131 7.07 -23.85 5.63
C PRO A 131 7.00 -22.70 6.62
N THR A 132 7.97 -22.61 7.52
CA THR A 132 7.97 -21.64 8.63
C THR A 132 7.90 -20.23 8.05
N ASP A 133 6.75 -19.59 8.21
CA ASP A 133 6.60 -18.18 7.91
C ASP A 133 7.67 -17.36 8.65
N PRO A 134 8.15 -16.25 8.06
CA PRO A 134 9.12 -15.41 8.72
C PRO A 134 8.52 -14.92 10.05
N PRO A 135 9.36 -14.78 11.09
CA PRO A 135 8.89 -14.32 12.40
C PRO A 135 8.26 -12.94 12.29
N SER A 136 7.21 -12.67 13.08
CA SER A 136 6.52 -11.37 13.08
C SER A 136 7.52 -10.21 13.15
N PRO A 137 7.29 -9.10 12.41
CA PRO A 137 8.09 -7.90 12.50
C PRO A 137 8.22 -7.35 13.92
N GLY A 138 7.21 -7.60 14.78
CA GLY A 138 7.22 -7.17 16.18
C GLY A 138 8.37 -7.75 17.00
N LEU A 139 8.94 -8.89 16.58
CA LEU A 139 10.08 -9.53 17.24
C LEU A 139 11.43 -8.87 16.93
N ALA A 140 11.49 -7.91 15.99
CA ALA A 140 12.69 -7.13 15.76
C ALA A 140 13.08 -6.38 17.04
N SER A 141 14.35 -6.47 17.46
CA SER A 141 14.81 -5.84 18.70
C SER A 141 15.07 -4.34 18.52
N ASP A 142 15.04 -3.58 19.62
CA ASP A 142 15.41 -2.16 19.58
C ASP A 142 16.88 -1.96 19.16
N ALA A 143 17.75 -2.92 19.47
CA ALA A 143 19.12 -2.93 18.99
C ALA A 143 19.18 -3.08 17.45
N ALA A 144 18.35 -3.95 16.86
CA ALA A 144 18.26 -4.08 15.40
C ALA A 144 17.74 -2.79 14.75
N LEU A 145 16.72 -2.16 15.35
CA LEU A 145 16.23 -0.85 14.92
C LEU A 145 17.32 0.23 15.00
N SER A 146 18.09 0.30 16.09
CA SER A 146 19.19 1.27 16.25
C SER A 146 20.39 1.02 15.33
N THR A 147 20.57 -0.22 14.87
CA THR A 147 21.60 -0.56 13.88
C THR A 147 21.18 -0.10 12.49
N LEU A 148 19.88 -0.22 12.17
CA LEU A 148 19.33 0.16 10.87
C LEU A 148 19.09 1.68 10.76
N LEU A 149 18.61 2.31 11.83
CA LEU A 149 18.08 3.67 11.81
C LEU A 149 18.99 4.64 12.60
N PRO A 150 19.41 5.77 11.99
CA PRO A 150 20.08 6.84 12.71
C PRO A 150 19.24 7.36 13.88
N ALA A 151 19.91 7.80 14.96
CA ALA A 151 19.26 8.29 16.17
C ALA A 151 18.21 9.40 15.92
N ALA A 152 18.45 10.27 14.93
CA ALA A 152 17.50 11.32 14.54
C ALA A 152 16.18 10.76 14.00
N LEU A 153 16.22 9.69 13.20
CA LEU A 153 15.00 9.04 12.68
C LEU A 153 14.25 8.30 13.77
N LEU A 154 14.96 7.65 14.70
CA LEU A 154 14.33 7.04 15.87
C LEU A 154 13.66 8.09 16.77
N ALA A 155 14.28 9.24 16.99
CA ALA A 155 13.68 10.33 17.74
C ALA A 155 12.42 10.87 17.05
N ARG A 156 12.42 10.98 15.72
CA ARG A 156 11.24 11.37 14.94
C ARG A 156 10.12 10.33 15.03
N ALA A 157 10.45 9.05 14.92
CA ALA A 157 9.50 7.95 15.10
C ALA A 157 8.85 8.02 16.50
N GLU A 158 9.66 8.26 17.53
CA GLU A 158 9.18 8.38 18.91
C GLU A 158 8.27 9.60 19.10
N GLN A 159 8.62 10.76 18.54
CA GLN A 159 7.76 11.95 18.56
C GLN A 159 6.41 11.67 17.90
N GLN A 160 6.43 10.98 16.75
CA GLN A 160 5.21 10.60 16.04
C GLN A 160 4.37 9.59 16.84
N ARG A 161 5.01 8.62 17.50
CA ARG A 161 4.35 7.68 18.40
C ARG A 161 3.66 8.40 19.56
N GLN A 162 4.36 9.34 20.20
CA GLN A 162 3.83 10.12 21.33
C GLN A 162 2.66 11.01 20.92
N ALA A 163 2.67 11.53 19.68
CA ALA A 163 1.58 12.32 19.12
C ALA A 163 0.32 11.50 18.76
N GLY A 164 0.31 10.18 19.00
CA GLY A 164 -0.84 9.33 18.72
C GLY A 164 -0.97 8.97 17.24
N LEU A 165 -0.89 7.68 16.93
CA LEU A 165 -1.08 7.17 15.56
C LEU A 165 -1.95 5.92 15.55
N LEU A 166 -2.97 5.92 14.68
CA LEU A 166 -3.69 4.71 14.32
C LEU A 166 -2.96 4.03 13.15
N VAL A 167 -2.51 2.80 13.36
CA VAL A 167 -1.82 1.98 12.35
C VAL A 167 -2.66 0.74 12.09
N HIS A 168 -2.94 0.44 10.82
CA HIS A 168 -3.62 -0.80 10.44
C HIS A 168 -2.59 -1.88 10.14
N ILE A 169 -2.60 -2.93 10.93
CA ILE A 169 -1.77 -4.12 10.73
C ILE A 169 -2.52 -5.09 9.84
N HIS A 170 -1.86 -5.54 8.78
CA HIS A 170 -2.31 -6.61 7.91
C HIS A 170 -1.23 -7.70 7.92
N ARG A 171 -1.59 -8.90 8.36
CA ARG A 171 -0.66 -10.03 8.36
C ARG A 171 -0.67 -10.73 7.01
N ARG A 172 0.42 -11.43 6.70
CA ARG A 172 0.50 -12.37 5.58
C ARG A 172 -0.70 -13.32 5.62
N GLY A 173 -1.38 -13.47 4.49
CA GLY A 173 -2.60 -14.29 4.38
C GLY A 173 -3.91 -13.50 4.48
N ALA A 174 -3.89 -12.23 4.90
CA ALA A 174 -5.04 -11.32 4.80
C ALA A 174 -5.26 -10.76 3.37
N GLY A 175 -4.81 -11.48 2.34
CA GLY A 175 -4.70 -10.96 0.97
C GLY A 175 -3.44 -10.12 0.70
N GLU A 176 -2.58 -9.93 1.69
CA GLU A 176 -1.27 -9.27 1.53
C GLU A 176 -0.15 -10.29 1.22
N PRO A 177 0.84 -9.92 0.37
CA PRO A 177 1.96 -10.80 0.03
C PRO A 177 3.00 -10.93 1.17
N CYS A 178 2.97 -10.04 2.14
CA CYS A 178 3.81 -10.06 3.35
C CYS A 178 3.12 -9.30 4.49
N ASP A 179 3.75 -9.27 5.66
CA ASP A 179 3.25 -8.47 6.77
C ASP A 179 3.38 -6.96 6.45
N THR A 180 2.26 -6.25 6.54
CA THR A 180 2.12 -4.85 6.12
C THR A 180 1.58 -3.99 7.27
N ALA A 181 2.26 -2.90 7.59
CA ALA A 181 1.76 -1.84 8.45
C ALA A 181 1.34 -0.63 7.60
N ARG A 182 0.06 -0.28 7.62
CA ARG A 182 -0.49 0.91 6.96
C ARG A 182 -0.62 2.04 7.99
N LEU A 183 0.37 2.93 8.01
CA LEU A 183 0.37 4.16 8.80
C LEU A 183 -0.47 5.25 8.10
N PRO A 184 -0.79 6.38 8.76
CA PRO A 184 -1.57 7.46 8.12
C PRO A 184 -0.95 8.05 6.85
N ALA A 185 0.37 8.17 6.79
CA ALA A 185 1.09 8.81 5.67
C ALA A 185 2.00 7.85 4.88
N ALA A 186 2.07 6.57 5.26
CA ALA A 186 2.99 5.61 4.67
C ALA A 186 2.53 4.17 4.89
N THR A 187 2.98 3.26 4.03
CA THR A 187 2.80 1.82 4.09
C THR A 187 4.17 1.16 4.17
N VAL A 188 4.39 0.36 5.21
CA VAL A 188 5.62 -0.40 5.41
C VAL A 188 5.35 -1.89 5.26
N ARG A 189 6.17 -2.56 4.47
CA ARG A 189 6.11 -3.99 4.18
C ARG A 189 7.35 -4.71 4.70
N TYR A 190 7.13 -5.78 5.45
CA TYR A 190 8.18 -6.56 6.09
C TYR A 190 8.33 -7.91 5.40
N TRP A 191 9.07 -7.92 4.28
CA TRP A 191 9.26 -9.13 3.48
C TRP A 191 9.94 -10.27 4.24
N ALA A 192 10.88 -9.94 5.13
CA ALA A 192 11.63 -10.89 5.96
C ALA A 192 11.20 -10.89 7.44
N GLY A 193 10.02 -10.35 7.76
CA GLY A 193 9.53 -10.32 9.13
C GLY A 193 10.42 -9.48 10.05
N ALA A 194 10.93 -10.08 11.13
CA ALA A 194 11.81 -9.43 12.12
C ALA A 194 13.17 -8.95 11.57
N ALA A 195 13.61 -9.44 10.40
CA ALA A 195 14.79 -8.91 9.71
C ALA A 195 14.44 -7.61 8.96
N VAL A 196 14.35 -6.52 9.73
CA VAL A 196 13.81 -5.21 9.32
C VAL A 196 14.64 -4.48 8.26
N GLU A 197 15.87 -4.89 7.99
CA GLU A 197 16.69 -4.39 6.87
C GLU A 197 16.07 -4.68 5.49
N ALA A 198 15.24 -5.73 5.41
CA ALA A 198 14.47 -6.07 4.22
C ALA A 198 13.14 -5.30 4.13
N ALA A 199 12.77 -4.52 5.15
CA ALA A 199 11.53 -3.77 5.15
C ALA A 199 11.55 -2.64 4.11
N ARG A 200 10.42 -2.42 3.46
CA ARG A 200 10.25 -1.37 2.45
C ARG A 200 9.08 -0.47 2.78
N CYS A 201 9.30 0.82 2.66
CA CYS A 201 8.30 1.86 2.85
C CYS A 201 8.04 2.53 1.50
N ASP A 202 6.84 3.05 1.32
CA ASP A 202 6.45 3.90 0.20
C ASP A 202 6.80 5.38 0.36
N CYS A 203 7.39 5.78 1.50
CA CYS A 203 7.90 7.14 1.68
C CYS A 203 9.12 7.40 0.78
N VAL A 204 9.51 8.66 0.66
CA VAL A 204 10.66 9.11 -0.16
C VAL A 204 11.97 8.38 0.14
N GLN A 205 12.20 7.93 1.38
CA GLN A 205 13.43 7.22 1.76
C GLN A 205 13.40 5.74 1.36
N GLN A 206 12.22 5.17 1.14
CA GLN A 206 11.92 3.80 0.70
C GLN A 206 12.41 2.64 1.62
N SER A 207 13.44 2.86 2.44
CA SER A 207 14.04 1.92 3.37
C SER A 207 14.71 2.69 4.51
N ALA A 208 14.95 2.02 5.64
CA ALA A 208 15.62 2.61 6.80
C ALA A 208 15.05 4.00 7.22
N CYS A 209 13.71 4.12 7.22
CA CYS A 209 13.00 5.33 7.63
C CYS A 209 12.32 5.17 9.00
N GLU A 210 11.88 6.27 9.59
CA GLU A 210 11.15 6.32 10.86
C GLU A 210 9.89 5.41 10.88
N HIS A 211 9.25 5.24 9.72
CA HIS A 211 8.05 4.41 9.59
C HIS A 211 8.32 2.92 9.86
N VAL A 212 9.55 2.44 9.63
CA VAL A 212 9.95 1.06 9.95
C VAL A 212 9.91 0.82 11.46
N ALA A 213 10.40 1.76 12.27
CA ALA A 213 10.30 1.64 13.73
C ALA A 213 8.83 1.68 14.20
N LEU A 214 8.04 2.62 13.67
CA LEU A 214 6.61 2.72 13.98
C LEU A 214 5.84 1.44 13.63
N GLY A 215 6.10 0.86 12.46
CA GLY A 215 5.46 -0.39 12.07
C GLY A 215 5.84 -1.56 12.98
N VAL A 216 7.12 -1.71 13.35
CA VAL A 216 7.56 -2.72 14.33
C VAL A 216 6.84 -2.55 15.66
N TRP A 217 6.76 -1.33 16.20
CA TRP A 217 6.05 -1.07 17.44
C TRP A 217 4.55 -1.39 17.33
N ALA A 218 3.92 -1.09 16.19
CA ALA A 218 2.53 -1.46 15.96
C ALA A 218 2.33 -2.98 15.86
N PHE A 219 3.27 -3.71 15.25
CA PHE A 219 3.25 -5.17 15.26
C PHE A 219 3.41 -5.74 16.67
N ARG A 220 4.28 -5.17 17.53
CA ARG A 220 4.41 -5.58 18.93
C ARG A 220 3.08 -5.50 19.68
N GLU A 221 2.38 -4.38 19.54
CA GLU A 221 1.06 -4.18 20.14
C GLU A 221 0.01 -5.13 19.54
N ALA A 222 0.05 -5.37 18.22
CA ALA A 222 -0.85 -6.33 17.56
C ALA A 222 -0.62 -7.76 18.02
N ASP A 223 0.64 -8.16 18.18
CA ASP A 223 1.04 -9.49 18.63
C ASP A 223 0.62 -9.72 20.08
N ALA A 224 0.76 -8.71 20.95
CA ALA A 224 0.31 -8.77 22.33
C ALA A 224 -1.22 -8.85 22.46
N ARG A 225 -1.96 -8.12 21.62
CA ARG A 225 -3.43 -8.04 21.71
C ARG A 225 -4.15 -9.20 21.03
N ALA A 226 -3.72 -9.57 19.82
CA ALA A 226 -4.36 -10.61 19.02
C ALA A 226 -3.36 -11.18 17.99
N PRO A 227 -2.52 -12.17 18.37
CA PRO A 227 -1.39 -12.66 17.56
C PRO A 227 -1.77 -13.33 16.24
N HIS A 228 -3.03 -13.75 16.08
CA HIS A 228 -3.51 -14.44 14.88
C HIS A 228 -4.59 -13.68 14.11
N ALA A 229 -4.96 -12.47 14.54
CA ALA A 229 -5.89 -11.64 13.77
C ALA A 229 -5.30 -11.31 12.39
N PRO A 230 -6.00 -11.58 11.27
CA PRO A 230 -5.47 -11.28 9.93
C PRO A 230 -5.30 -9.78 9.71
N MET A 231 -6.19 -8.97 10.30
CA MET A 231 -6.13 -7.51 10.27
C MET A 231 -6.51 -6.94 11.63
N LEU A 232 -5.82 -5.89 12.07
CA LEU A 232 -6.07 -5.24 13.36
C LEU A 232 -5.67 -3.76 13.34
N PRO A 233 -6.58 -2.83 13.71
CA PRO A 233 -6.18 -1.46 14.04
C PRO A 233 -5.46 -1.41 15.39
N VAL A 234 -4.31 -0.74 15.41
CA VAL A 234 -3.46 -0.54 16.57
C VAL A 234 -3.25 0.95 16.81
N GLN A 235 -3.55 1.38 18.04
CA GLN A 235 -3.19 2.72 18.50
C GLN A 235 -1.78 2.68 19.07
N LEU A 236 -0.89 3.50 18.51
CA LEU A 236 0.42 3.81 19.06
C LEU A 236 0.34 5.10 19.87
N GLY A 237 1.03 5.12 21.03
CA GLY A 237 0.96 6.21 21.99
C GLY A 237 -0.39 6.26 22.73
N SER A 238 -0.56 7.26 23.59
CA SER A 238 -1.88 7.54 24.16
C SER A 238 -2.82 7.96 23.03
N ALA A 239 -4.03 7.40 23.02
CA ALA A 239 -5.11 7.99 22.27
C ALA A 239 -5.26 9.45 22.74
N ASP A 240 -5.25 10.40 21.81
CA ASP A 240 -5.57 11.78 22.15
C ASP A 240 -6.92 11.82 22.86
N ALA A 241 -7.03 12.75 23.81
CA ALA A 241 -8.31 13.05 24.44
C ALA A 241 -9.36 13.27 23.34
N ALA A 242 -10.58 12.78 23.58
CA ALA A 242 -11.68 12.96 22.65
C ALA A 242 -11.78 14.43 22.22
N VAL A 243 -11.55 14.70 20.93
CA VAL A 243 -11.74 16.03 20.37
C VAL A 243 -13.25 16.23 20.26
N ARG A 244 -13.76 17.18 21.03
CA ARG A 244 -15.18 17.55 21.00
C ARG A 244 -15.34 18.85 20.23
N LEU A 245 -15.74 18.72 18.97
CA LEU A 245 -16.26 19.85 18.23
C LEU A 245 -17.69 20.15 18.71
N PRO A 246 -18.07 21.43 18.84
CA PRO A 246 -19.45 21.77 19.13
C PRO A 246 -20.34 21.28 17.98
N ALA A 247 -21.30 20.39 18.25
CA ALA A 247 -22.13 19.82 17.18
C ALA A 247 -23.10 20.84 16.55
N ALA A 248 -23.40 21.94 17.25
CA ALA A 248 -24.47 22.87 16.89
C ALA A 248 -24.33 23.51 15.48
N PRO A 249 -23.16 24.01 15.04
CA PRO A 249 -23.00 24.58 13.69
C PRO A 249 -23.31 23.56 12.60
N TYR A 250 -22.87 22.31 12.77
CA TYR A 250 -23.06 21.25 11.79
C TYR A 250 -24.51 20.74 11.75
N LEU A 251 -25.15 20.60 12.91
CA LEU A 251 -26.57 20.26 12.97
C LEU A 251 -27.45 21.38 12.40
N ALA A 252 -27.02 22.64 12.49
CA ALA A 252 -27.71 23.76 11.86
C ALA A 252 -27.71 23.67 10.33
N VAL A 253 -26.65 23.12 9.71
CA VAL A 253 -26.63 22.83 8.26
C VAL A 253 -27.71 21.82 7.90
N LEU A 254 -27.78 20.69 8.62
CA LEU A 254 -28.80 19.67 8.38
C LEU A 254 -30.22 20.22 8.61
N ALA A 255 -30.41 21.02 9.66
CA ALA A 255 -31.69 21.66 9.93
C ALA A 255 -32.10 22.64 8.82
N ALA A 256 -31.15 23.40 8.26
CA ALA A 256 -31.41 24.29 7.14
C ALA A 256 -31.78 23.50 5.87
N LEU A 257 -31.04 22.43 5.56
CA LEU A 257 -31.34 21.55 4.43
C LEU A 257 -32.71 20.89 4.55
N LEU A 258 -33.08 20.40 5.73
CA LEU A 258 -34.40 19.80 5.96
C LEU A 258 -35.54 20.82 5.87
N ARG A 259 -35.30 22.06 6.31
CA ARG A 259 -36.32 23.13 6.32
C ARG A 259 -36.55 23.72 4.94
N HIS A 260 -35.49 23.96 4.19
CA HIS A 260 -35.55 24.68 2.91
C HIS A 260 -35.52 23.74 1.70
N GLY A 261 -34.87 22.58 1.83
CA GLY A 261 -34.66 21.64 0.74
C GLY A 261 -33.81 22.24 -0.40
N VAL A 262 -33.57 21.44 -1.43
CA VAL A 262 -32.85 21.90 -2.63
C VAL A 262 -33.70 22.79 -3.54
N LEU A 263 -35.03 22.68 -3.44
CA LEU A 263 -36.00 23.43 -4.25
C LEU A 263 -35.90 24.95 -4.06
N GLN A 264 -35.53 25.40 -2.86
CA GLN A 264 -35.41 26.83 -2.53
C GLN A 264 -34.03 27.41 -2.90
N GLY A 265 -33.16 26.60 -3.53
CA GLY A 265 -31.80 26.99 -3.90
C GLY A 265 -30.84 27.10 -2.70
N PRO A 266 -29.58 27.52 -2.95
CA PRO A 266 -28.53 27.52 -1.91
C PRO A 266 -28.59 28.68 -0.91
N ALA A 267 -29.22 29.81 -1.30
CA ALA A 267 -29.18 31.03 -0.50
C ALA A 267 -29.71 30.87 0.95
N PRO A 268 -30.84 30.17 1.20
CA PRO A 268 -31.34 30.00 2.57
C PRO A 268 -30.42 29.18 3.49
N CYS A 269 -29.60 28.28 2.93
CA CYS A 269 -28.69 27.43 3.70
C CYS A 269 -27.30 28.06 3.90
N ALA A 270 -26.93 29.05 3.08
CA ALA A 270 -25.59 29.62 3.04
C ALA A 270 -25.05 30.10 4.41
N PRO A 271 -25.82 30.78 5.28
CA PRO A 271 -25.31 31.20 6.58
C PRO A 271 -24.89 30.03 7.48
N ALA A 272 -25.66 28.94 7.48
CA ALA A 272 -25.35 27.75 8.28
C ALA A 272 -24.09 27.06 7.78
N PHE A 273 -23.95 26.92 6.45
CA PHE A 273 -22.75 26.36 5.85
C PHE A 273 -21.50 27.20 6.13
N ASN A 274 -21.56 28.52 5.96
CA ASN A 274 -20.40 29.39 6.18
C ASN A 274 -19.89 29.29 7.62
N LEU A 275 -20.79 29.23 8.60
CA LEU A 275 -20.42 29.03 10.00
C LEU A 275 -19.77 27.66 10.24
N ALA A 276 -20.38 26.59 9.72
CA ALA A 276 -19.88 25.24 9.89
C ALA A 276 -18.51 25.03 9.22
N VAL A 277 -18.30 25.59 8.02
CA VAL A 277 -17.01 25.53 7.31
C VAL A 277 -15.95 26.31 8.09
N SER A 278 -16.26 27.53 8.53
CA SER A 278 -15.33 28.33 9.34
C SER A 278 -14.93 27.62 10.64
N ASP A 279 -15.87 26.96 11.31
CA ASP A 279 -15.61 26.21 12.55
C ASP A 279 -14.73 24.98 12.28
N ALA A 280 -15.04 24.19 11.24
CA ALA A 280 -14.24 23.04 10.83
C ALA A 280 -12.81 23.43 10.41
N SER A 281 -12.66 24.48 9.59
CA SER A 281 -11.34 24.97 9.18
C SER A 281 -10.54 25.51 10.36
N GLY A 282 -11.17 26.25 11.28
CA GLY A 282 -10.53 26.74 12.50
C GLY A 282 -10.03 25.61 13.42
N ALA A 283 -10.75 24.49 13.44
CA ALA A 283 -10.35 23.29 14.16
C ALA A 283 -9.33 22.41 13.38
N GLY A 284 -9.01 22.75 12.13
CA GLY A 284 -8.20 21.92 11.25
C GLY A 284 -8.83 20.57 10.92
N ALA A 285 -10.17 20.47 10.94
CA ALA A 285 -10.95 19.27 10.69
C ALA A 285 -11.18 19.07 9.19
N GLU A 286 -10.11 18.72 8.47
CA GLU A 286 -10.07 18.71 7.00
C GLU A 286 -11.18 17.85 6.36
N TRP A 287 -11.48 16.68 6.94
CA TRP A 287 -12.52 15.82 6.37
C TRP A 287 -13.94 16.38 6.56
N LEU A 288 -14.17 17.15 7.63
CA LEU A 288 -15.44 17.87 7.79
C LEU A 288 -15.56 19.03 6.80
N VAL A 289 -14.46 19.76 6.55
CA VAL A 289 -14.43 20.82 5.54
C VAL A 289 -14.80 20.26 4.17
N GLN A 290 -14.21 19.13 3.77
CA GLN A 290 -14.53 18.48 2.51
C GLN A 290 -16.00 18.00 2.46
N THR A 291 -16.50 17.34 3.50
CA THR A 291 -17.90 16.86 3.56
C THR A 291 -18.90 18.01 3.42
N LEU A 292 -18.64 19.15 4.07
CA LEU A 292 -19.48 20.34 3.96
C LEU A 292 -19.42 20.97 2.56
N THR A 293 -18.23 20.99 1.96
CA THR A 293 -18.01 21.49 0.60
C THR A 293 -18.75 20.64 -0.43
N ASP A 294 -18.70 19.31 -0.28
CA ASP A 294 -19.42 18.38 -1.16
C ASP A 294 -20.95 18.57 -1.04
N LEU A 295 -21.48 18.80 0.17
CA LEU A 295 -22.90 19.13 0.38
C LEU A 295 -23.30 20.45 -0.30
N GLN A 296 -22.45 21.49 -0.25
CA GLN A 296 -22.70 22.75 -0.96
C GLN A 296 -22.70 22.54 -2.48
N GLN A 297 -21.75 21.77 -3.01
CA GLN A 297 -21.68 21.44 -4.43
C GLN A 297 -22.90 20.64 -4.88
N TRP A 298 -23.35 19.68 -4.09
CA TRP A 298 -24.57 18.92 -4.33
C TRP A 298 -25.82 19.83 -4.44
N GLN A 299 -25.98 20.79 -3.52
CA GLN A 299 -27.08 21.76 -3.57
C GLN A 299 -26.98 22.69 -4.80
N ALA A 300 -25.76 23.13 -5.14
CA ALA A 300 -25.51 23.95 -6.32
C ALA A 300 -25.81 23.19 -7.62
N ALA A 301 -25.52 21.89 -7.69
CA ALA A 301 -25.82 21.04 -8.83
C ALA A 301 -27.34 21.00 -9.13
N TYR A 302 -28.17 20.93 -8.09
CA TYR A 302 -29.63 21.04 -8.25
C TYR A 302 -30.04 22.38 -8.85
N ALA A 303 -29.55 23.48 -8.28
CA ALA A 303 -29.88 24.83 -8.72
C ALA A 303 -29.45 25.10 -10.17
N ALA A 304 -28.32 24.52 -10.59
CA ALA A 304 -27.81 24.58 -11.95
C ALA A 304 -28.56 23.65 -12.92
N ARG A 305 -29.52 22.84 -12.45
CA ARG A 305 -30.17 21.75 -13.21
C ARG A 305 -29.15 20.79 -13.82
N SER A 306 -28.07 20.55 -13.11
CA SER A 306 -26.97 19.70 -13.54
C SER A 306 -27.42 18.24 -13.60
N ALA A 307 -27.00 17.53 -14.65
CA ALA A 307 -27.16 16.08 -14.71
C ALA A 307 -26.35 15.31 -13.65
N ARG A 308 -25.47 16.00 -12.90
CA ARG A 308 -24.68 15.44 -11.80
C ARG A 308 -25.43 15.40 -10.46
N TYR A 309 -26.62 15.98 -10.38
CA TYR A 309 -27.43 15.92 -9.17
C TYR A 309 -28.10 14.54 -9.01
N SER A 310 -27.91 13.92 -7.85
CA SER A 310 -28.67 12.76 -7.35
C SER A 310 -29.14 13.05 -5.92
N ALA A 311 -30.37 12.68 -5.58
CA ALA A 311 -30.89 12.89 -4.23
C ALA A 311 -30.21 11.96 -3.21
N GLU A 312 -29.83 10.76 -3.66
CA GLU A 312 -29.12 9.74 -2.89
C GLU A 312 -27.76 10.25 -2.41
N ASP A 313 -26.96 10.88 -3.29
CA ASP A 313 -25.67 11.46 -2.92
C ASP A 313 -25.78 12.48 -1.78
N GLY A 314 -26.85 13.27 -1.77
CA GLY A 314 -27.11 14.22 -0.68
C GLY A 314 -27.43 13.56 0.66
N LEU A 315 -28.15 12.45 0.64
CA LEU A 315 -28.44 11.65 1.84
C LEU A 315 -27.17 10.99 2.38
N ASP A 316 -26.34 10.45 1.49
CA ASP A 316 -25.06 9.84 1.84
C ASP A 316 -24.13 10.88 2.50
N LEU A 317 -24.00 12.07 1.91
CA LEU A 317 -23.21 13.16 2.46
C LEU A 317 -23.73 13.69 3.81
N ALA A 318 -25.06 13.82 3.95
CA ALA A 318 -25.67 14.22 5.21
C ALA A 318 -25.43 13.17 6.32
N THR A 319 -25.49 11.89 5.96
CA THR A 319 -25.21 10.77 6.86
C THR A 319 -23.73 10.75 7.25
N GLU A 320 -22.84 10.93 6.29
CA GLU A 320 -21.39 11.02 6.50
C GLU A 320 -21.04 12.14 7.49
N LEU A 321 -21.66 13.32 7.36
CA LEU A 321 -21.47 14.43 8.31
C LEU A 321 -21.81 14.01 9.75
N VAL A 322 -22.95 13.33 9.95
CA VAL A 322 -23.37 12.85 11.28
C VAL A 322 -22.43 11.76 11.81
N LEU A 323 -22.06 10.80 10.96
CA LEU A 323 -21.15 9.71 11.33
C LEU A 323 -19.78 10.25 11.73
N ARG A 324 -19.24 11.22 10.99
CA ARG A 324 -17.96 11.86 11.32
C ARG A 324 -18.02 12.55 12.68
N LEU A 325 -19.06 13.33 12.96
CA LEU A 325 -19.23 13.97 14.26
C LEU A 325 -19.33 12.95 15.40
N HIS A 326 -20.07 11.87 15.20
CA HIS A 326 -20.27 10.83 16.21
C HIS A 326 -18.98 10.03 16.48
N LEU A 327 -18.34 9.52 15.43
CA LEU A 327 -17.13 8.71 15.53
C LEU A 327 -15.91 9.56 15.91
N GLY A 328 -15.83 10.80 15.44
CA GLY A 328 -14.74 11.72 15.75
C GLY A 328 -14.68 12.13 17.22
N ALA A 329 -15.82 12.11 17.91
CA ALA A 329 -15.89 12.35 19.35
C ALA A 329 -15.39 11.16 20.19
N GLN A 330 -15.10 10.01 19.58
CA GLN A 330 -14.52 8.87 20.28
C GLN A 330 -13.01 9.08 20.52
N PRO A 331 -12.46 8.61 21.66
CA PRO A 331 -11.03 8.75 21.97
C PRO A 331 -10.15 8.17 20.85
N GLY A 332 -9.13 8.93 20.43
CA GLY A 332 -8.18 8.51 19.39
C GLY A 332 -8.70 8.53 17.94
N GLN A 333 -9.99 8.81 17.71
CA GLN A 333 -10.58 8.75 16.36
C GLN A 333 -10.55 10.09 15.63
N ALA A 334 -10.48 11.21 16.34
CA ALA A 334 -10.62 12.55 15.77
C ALA A 334 -9.71 12.82 14.57
N LYS A 335 -8.44 12.42 14.63
CA LYS A 335 -7.49 12.60 13.53
C LYS A 335 -7.87 11.80 12.28
N ALA A 336 -8.32 10.56 12.44
CA ALA A 336 -8.70 9.69 11.33
C ALA A 336 -10.06 10.07 10.74
N VAL A 337 -11.03 10.40 11.60
CA VAL A 337 -12.43 10.60 11.22
C VAL A 337 -12.75 12.06 10.88
N LEU A 338 -12.16 13.03 11.58
CA LEU A 338 -12.41 14.45 11.35
C LEU A 338 -11.29 15.10 10.53
N GLY A 339 -10.12 14.48 10.45
CA GLY A 339 -8.97 15.02 9.72
C GLY A 339 -8.18 16.05 10.51
N ILE A 340 -8.30 16.06 11.85
CA ILE A 340 -7.60 17.02 12.71
C ILE A 340 -6.10 17.00 12.44
N GLY A 341 -5.57 18.15 12.02
CA GLY A 341 -4.14 18.34 11.76
C GLY A 341 -3.63 17.62 10.52
N GLN A 342 -4.52 17.15 9.65
CA GLN A 342 -4.16 16.69 8.30
C GLN A 342 -4.07 17.91 7.38
N PRO A 343 -3.07 17.98 6.49
CA PRO A 343 -3.05 19.00 5.46
C PRO A 343 -4.13 18.70 4.40
N HIS A 344 -4.68 19.76 3.78
CA HIS A 344 -5.59 19.64 2.65
C HIS A 344 -4.94 18.90 1.46
N GLU A 345 -3.69 19.25 1.19
CA GLU A 345 -2.88 18.65 0.14
C GLU A 345 -1.61 18.02 0.72
N VAL A 346 -1.30 16.83 0.23
CA VAL A 346 -0.03 16.14 0.54
C VAL A 346 0.77 16.03 -0.74
N PRO A 347 1.99 16.58 -0.81
CA PRO A 347 2.86 16.35 -1.94
C PRO A 347 3.21 14.86 -2.01
N LEU A 348 2.91 14.24 -3.14
CA LEU A 348 3.29 12.86 -3.42
C LEU A 348 4.55 12.86 -4.30
N ASP A 349 5.48 11.95 -4.01
CA ASP A 349 6.64 11.71 -4.88
C ASP A 349 6.20 10.88 -6.11
N ARG A 350 7.13 10.21 -6.78
CA ARG A 350 6.85 9.35 -7.92
C ARG A 350 5.89 8.20 -7.58
N LEU A 351 4.66 8.29 -8.06
CA LEU A 351 3.66 7.22 -7.96
C LEU A 351 3.71 6.30 -9.18
N ARG A 352 3.43 5.01 -8.96
CA ARG A 352 3.23 4.03 -10.04
C ARG A 352 1.75 3.65 -10.11
N LEU A 353 0.97 4.50 -10.74
CA LEU A 353 -0.48 4.34 -10.80
C LEU A 353 -0.91 3.44 -11.96
N MET A 354 -1.76 2.46 -11.64
CA MET A 354 -2.51 1.67 -12.61
C MET A 354 -3.97 2.07 -12.54
N CYS A 355 -4.55 2.49 -13.67
CA CYS A 355 -5.98 2.75 -13.75
C CYS A 355 -6.77 1.44 -13.63
N LEU A 356 -7.62 1.35 -12.62
CA LEU A 356 -8.53 0.23 -12.39
C LEU A 356 -9.86 0.42 -13.12
N GLY A 357 -10.25 1.68 -13.35
CA GLY A 357 -11.50 2.00 -14.04
C GLY A 357 -11.75 3.50 -14.09
N ALA A 358 -12.70 3.89 -14.95
CA ALA A 358 -13.11 5.27 -15.12
C ALA A 358 -14.63 5.36 -15.19
N ARG A 359 -15.22 6.36 -14.53
CA ARG A 359 -16.61 6.76 -14.74
C ARG A 359 -16.63 8.20 -15.22
N THR A 360 -17.24 8.43 -16.37
CA THR A 360 -17.42 9.79 -16.92
C THR A 360 -18.87 10.19 -16.83
N GLU A 361 -19.12 11.27 -16.11
CA GLU A 361 -20.41 11.95 -16.04
C GLU A 361 -20.47 13.04 -17.10
N ARG A 362 -21.67 13.25 -17.65
CA ARG A 362 -21.94 14.22 -18.71
C ARG A 362 -22.92 15.25 -18.20
N ASP A 363 -22.56 16.52 -18.37
CA ASP A 363 -23.46 17.64 -18.17
C ASP A 363 -23.32 18.63 -19.33
N GLY A 364 -24.23 18.54 -20.31
CA GLY A 364 -24.10 19.29 -21.56
C GLY A 364 -22.78 19.01 -22.29
N ALA A 365 -21.96 20.04 -22.47
CA ALA A 365 -20.60 19.96 -23.04
C ALA A 365 -19.51 19.68 -21.99
N GLU A 366 -19.84 19.81 -20.71
CA GLU A 366 -18.92 19.51 -19.61
C GLU A 366 -18.91 18.01 -19.30
N ARG A 367 -17.76 17.53 -18.87
CA ARG A 367 -17.49 16.15 -18.49
C ARG A 367 -16.75 16.16 -17.17
N ARG A 368 -17.08 15.20 -16.32
CA ARG A 368 -16.31 14.88 -15.12
C ARG A 368 -15.93 13.43 -15.19
N THR A 369 -14.63 13.13 -15.19
CA THR A 369 -14.13 11.77 -15.19
C THR A 369 -13.53 11.46 -13.83
N ARG A 370 -14.10 10.48 -13.13
CA ARG A 370 -13.50 9.87 -11.94
C ARG A 370 -12.69 8.66 -12.38
N LEU A 371 -11.37 8.75 -12.23
CA LEU A 371 -10.43 7.65 -12.43
C LEU A 371 -10.14 6.98 -11.09
N VAL A 372 -10.41 5.69 -10.98
CA VAL A 372 -9.98 4.88 -9.84
C VAL A 372 -8.62 4.31 -10.19
N LEU A 373 -7.62 4.70 -9.42
CA LEU A 373 -6.22 4.34 -9.62
C LEU A 373 -5.76 3.46 -8.45
N ALA A 374 -4.88 2.52 -8.71
CA ALA A 374 -4.14 1.81 -7.67
C ALA A 374 -2.66 2.13 -7.81
N ASP A 375 -2.03 2.53 -6.73
CA ASP A 375 -0.58 2.54 -6.68
C ASP A 375 -0.06 1.11 -6.61
N LEU A 376 0.74 0.73 -7.60
CA LEU A 376 1.33 -0.61 -7.72
C LEU A 376 2.31 -0.90 -6.59
N ASP A 377 2.91 0.14 -6.01
CA ASP A 377 3.90 -0.05 -4.96
C ASP A 377 3.21 -0.24 -3.61
N THR A 378 2.10 0.46 -3.29
CA THR A 378 1.40 0.38 -1.99
C THR A 378 0.09 -0.42 -1.99
N GLY A 379 -0.46 -0.71 -3.17
CA GLY A 379 -1.83 -1.19 -3.29
C GLY A 379 -2.88 -0.17 -2.82
N SER A 380 -2.47 1.07 -2.53
CA SER A 380 -3.40 2.13 -2.14
C SER A 380 -4.28 2.49 -3.33
N ARG A 381 -5.58 2.61 -3.07
CA ARG A 381 -6.55 3.05 -4.07
C ARG A 381 -6.71 4.56 -3.94
N MET A 382 -6.70 5.25 -5.06
CA MET A 382 -6.81 6.70 -5.16
C MET A 382 -7.89 7.03 -6.19
N ALA A 383 -8.55 8.17 -6.04
CA ALA A 383 -9.47 8.68 -7.04
C ALA A 383 -8.92 10.01 -7.59
N LEU A 384 -8.75 10.09 -8.90
CA LEU A 384 -8.50 11.35 -9.58
C LEU A 384 -9.80 11.82 -10.21
N LEU A 385 -10.18 13.06 -9.90
CA LEU A 385 -11.32 13.73 -10.51
C LEU A 385 -10.78 14.72 -11.53
N HIS A 386 -11.22 14.59 -12.77
CA HIS A 386 -10.83 15.50 -13.85
C HIS A 386 -12.08 16.07 -14.52
N ASP A 387 -12.27 17.38 -14.39
CA ASP A 387 -13.28 18.14 -15.10
C ASP A 387 -12.71 18.63 -16.43
N TRP A 388 -13.43 18.37 -17.53
CA TRP A 388 -13.03 18.77 -18.88
C TRP A 388 -14.23 19.11 -19.75
N LYS A 389 -13.99 19.78 -20.87
CA LYS A 389 -15.04 20.16 -21.82
C LYS A 389 -14.81 19.48 -23.15
N VAL A 390 -15.89 18.96 -23.75
CA VAL A 390 -15.81 18.43 -25.11
C VAL A 390 -15.53 19.59 -26.05
N PRO A 391 -14.42 19.58 -26.81
CA PRO A 391 -14.15 20.62 -27.80
C PRO A 391 -15.30 20.64 -28.81
N GLN A 392 -15.80 21.84 -29.13
CA GLN A 392 -16.74 21.94 -30.25
C GLN A 392 -15.99 21.55 -31.52
N PRO A 393 -16.60 20.75 -32.42
CA PRO A 393 -16.01 20.52 -33.72
C PRO A 393 -15.79 21.87 -34.39
N ALA A 394 -14.56 22.10 -34.89
CA ALA A 394 -14.28 23.30 -35.67
C ALA A 394 -15.31 23.40 -36.80
N PRO A 395 -15.83 24.60 -37.11
CA PRO A 395 -16.69 24.76 -38.26
C PRO A 395 -15.96 24.18 -39.47
N ALA A 396 -16.62 23.24 -40.17
CA ALA A 396 -16.02 22.60 -41.33
C ALA A 396 -15.58 23.70 -42.29
N ALA A 397 -14.27 23.84 -42.50
CA ALA A 397 -13.77 24.67 -43.58
C ALA A 397 -14.42 24.15 -44.87
N PRO A 398 -14.97 25.02 -45.73
CA PRO A 398 -15.58 24.58 -46.98
C PRO A 398 -14.53 23.77 -47.74
N LEU A 399 -14.86 22.49 -48.00
CA LEU A 399 -14.04 21.56 -48.77
C LEU A 399 -13.92 22.10 -50.20
N ALA A 400 -12.90 22.94 -50.45
CA ALA A 400 -12.39 23.14 -51.79
C ALA A 400 -11.71 21.83 -52.21
N GLY A 401 -12.22 21.23 -53.29
CA GLY A 401 -11.99 19.83 -53.64
C GLY A 401 -10.52 19.41 -53.70
N ALA A 402 -10.23 18.31 -53.00
CA ALA A 402 -9.07 17.47 -53.25
C ALA A 402 -9.49 16.00 -53.07
N PRO A 403 -9.04 15.08 -53.94
CA PRO A 403 -9.47 13.69 -53.92
C PRO A 403 -8.92 12.95 -52.70
N ALA A 404 -9.74 12.08 -52.14
CA ALA A 404 -9.43 11.26 -50.98
C ALA A 404 -8.29 10.27 -51.28
N SER A 405 -7.18 10.40 -50.57
CA SER A 405 -6.20 9.34 -50.39
C SER A 405 -5.57 9.41 -49.00
N GLY A 406 -5.48 8.24 -48.35
CA GLY A 406 -4.40 7.91 -47.42
C GLY A 406 -4.54 8.28 -45.95
N ALA A 407 -4.75 7.24 -45.13
CA ALA A 407 -4.23 7.07 -43.77
C ALA A 407 -4.65 8.09 -42.68
N ALA A 408 -5.76 7.77 -41.99
CA ALA A 408 -6.00 8.28 -40.65
C ALA A 408 -5.10 7.52 -39.65
N GLY A 409 -3.85 7.94 -39.52
CA GLY A 409 -3.07 7.68 -38.32
C GLY A 409 -3.71 8.44 -37.17
N ALA A 410 -4.29 7.72 -36.20
CA ALA A 410 -4.70 8.31 -34.94
C ALA A 410 -3.44 8.86 -34.27
N ALA A 411 -3.22 10.17 -34.38
CA ALA A 411 -2.27 10.86 -33.54
C ALA A 411 -2.79 10.76 -32.10
N GLU A 412 -2.28 9.79 -31.35
CA GLU A 412 -2.33 9.78 -29.90
C GLU A 412 -1.65 11.06 -29.41
N ARG A 413 -2.42 12.13 -29.29
CA ARG A 413 -2.01 13.26 -28.46
C ARG A 413 -2.05 12.73 -27.04
N CYS A 414 -0.87 12.54 -26.44
CA CYS A 414 -0.74 12.55 -25.00
C CYS A 414 -1.36 13.86 -24.52
N VAL A 415 -2.57 13.79 -23.98
CA VAL A 415 -3.13 14.85 -23.18
C VAL A 415 -2.40 14.75 -21.85
N GLU A 416 -1.56 15.73 -21.54
CA GLU A 416 -1.11 15.94 -20.17
C GLU A 416 -2.37 16.23 -19.35
N ILE A 417 -2.78 15.25 -18.55
CA ILE A 417 -3.90 15.39 -17.61
C ILE A 417 -3.31 16.04 -16.36
N GLU A 418 -3.36 17.36 -16.30
CA GLU A 418 -3.27 18.08 -15.03
C GLU A 418 -4.59 17.83 -14.29
N GLY A 419 -4.52 17.08 -13.19
CA GLY A 419 -5.69 16.76 -12.37
C GLY A 419 -5.28 16.61 -10.92
N GLU A 420 -6.14 17.07 -10.02
CA GLU A 420 -5.96 16.89 -8.59
C GLU A 420 -6.25 15.42 -8.23
N VAL A 421 -5.26 14.76 -7.64
CA VAL A 421 -5.43 13.41 -7.10
C VAL A 421 -5.89 13.55 -5.66
N CYS A 422 -7.20 13.42 -5.43
CA CYS A 422 -7.74 13.42 -4.06
C CYS A 422 -7.50 12.05 -3.41
N VAL A 423 -6.67 12.01 -2.37
CA VAL A 423 -6.48 10.82 -1.53
C VAL A 423 -7.59 10.75 -0.49
N GLY A 424 -8.80 10.41 -0.92
CA GLY A 424 -9.83 9.96 0.01
C GLY A 424 -9.51 8.53 0.45
N ARG A 425 -9.03 8.34 1.69
CA ARG A 425 -8.96 6.99 2.27
C ARG A 425 -10.38 6.46 2.40
N GLY A 426 -10.70 5.45 1.59
CA GLY A 426 -11.93 4.69 1.71
C GLY A 426 -12.05 4.09 3.10
N VAL A 427 -13.26 4.18 3.64
CA VAL A 427 -13.76 3.48 4.83
C VAL A 427 -13.35 2.01 4.84
#